data_AF-A0A6A6RCG1-F1
#
_entry.id   AF-A0A6A6RCG1-F1
#
_cell.length_a   1.000
_cell.length_b   1.000
_cell.length_c   1.000
_cell.angle_alpha   90.00
_cell.angle_beta   90.00
_cell.angle_gamma   90.00
#
_symmetry.space_group_name_H-M   'P 1'
#
loop_
_entity.id
_entity.type
_entity.pdbx_description
1 polymer ?
#
loop_
_entity_poly.entity_id
_entity_poly.type
_entity_poly.pdbx_seq_one_letter_code
_entity_poly.pdbx_strand_id
1 'polypeptide(L)'
;MRASDVNEHHDVNSQKGSMLFSKLPPELRLLIYRYSLCGYSEAVDSLYHNTFDFRDPKQFFKLPLLILPQRFHAIQSLQFDYCMGDGFDGQWDWPFNLWDLVASMKGLEQLRVRYLVGKDHQSYWFRFQDHYLQPLIEAEIAADVEIILPFAACERARIGKSNFRITIPEMDGYRMVEAERDV
;
A
#
# COMPACT_ATOMS: atom_id res chain seq x y z
N MET A 1 -41.13 -18.12 37.17
CA MET A 1 -40.21 -18.11 36.02
C MET A 1 -39.07 -17.18 36.37
N ARG A 2 -37.92 -17.73 36.77
CA ARG A 2 -36.74 -16.95 37.17
C ARG A 2 -35.77 -16.89 36.00
N ALA A 3 -35.28 -15.67 35.75
CA ALA A 3 -34.20 -15.37 34.84
C ALA A 3 -32.90 -16.03 35.34
N SER A 4 -32.18 -16.65 34.41
CA SER A 4 -30.83 -17.18 34.64
C SER A 4 -29.84 -16.20 34.01
N ASP A 5 -29.14 -15.46 34.87
CA ASP A 5 -28.01 -14.62 34.51
C ASP A 5 -26.83 -15.51 34.08
N VAL A 6 -26.44 -15.41 32.81
CA VAL A 6 -25.21 -16.02 32.29
C VAL A 6 -24.11 -14.97 32.35
N ASN A 7 -23.20 -15.17 33.29
CA ASN A 7 -22.05 -14.31 33.55
C ASN A 7 -20.89 -14.75 32.64
N GLU A 8 -20.72 -14.11 31.49
CA GLU A 8 -19.57 -14.32 30.62
C GLU A 8 -18.35 -13.57 31.16
N HIS A 9 -17.45 -14.33 31.81
CA HIS A 9 -16.12 -13.86 32.17
C HIS A 9 -15.28 -13.65 30.90
N HIS A 10 -15.06 -12.40 30.52
CA HIS A 10 -14.06 -12.01 29.53
C HIS A 10 -12.66 -12.26 30.09
N ASP A 11 -12.00 -13.32 29.61
CA ASP A 11 -10.58 -13.58 29.86
C ASP A 11 -9.73 -12.49 29.19
N VAL A 12 -9.13 -11.65 30.02
CA VAL A 12 -8.14 -10.65 29.62
C VAL A 12 -6.91 -11.40 29.14
N ASN A 13 -6.74 -11.44 27.82
CA ASN A 13 -5.69 -12.14 27.10
C ASN A 13 -4.30 -11.65 27.59
N SER A 14 -3.71 -12.41 28.52
CA SER A 14 -2.36 -12.15 29.04
C SER A 14 -1.36 -12.37 27.92
N GLN A 15 -0.94 -11.27 27.30
CA GLN A 15 0.07 -11.26 26.25
C GLN A 15 1.40 -11.73 26.85
N LYS A 16 1.64 -13.05 26.85
CA LYS A 16 2.88 -13.65 27.34
C LYS A 16 4.01 -13.14 26.45
N GLY A 17 4.84 -12.26 27.01
CA GLY A 17 6.05 -11.76 26.35
C GLY A 17 6.90 -12.92 25.83
N SER A 18 7.43 -12.77 24.61
CA SER A 18 8.18 -13.82 23.93
C SER A 18 9.34 -14.31 24.83
N MET A 19 9.30 -15.60 25.23
CA MET A 19 10.34 -16.20 26.08
C MET A 19 11.73 -16.21 25.43
N LEU A 20 11.80 -16.01 24.11
CA LEU A 20 13.06 -15.86 23.38
C LEU A 20 13.78 -14.56 23.76
N PHE A 21 13.02 -13.49 24.02
CA PHE A 21 13.59 -12.17 24.30
C PHE A 21 14.16 -12.08 25.73
N SER A 22 13.51 -12.75 26.69
CA SER A 22 13.94 -12.73 28.09
C SER A 22 15.22 -13.52 28.37
N LYS A 23 15.60 -14.45 27.46
CA LYS A 23 16.84 -15.24 27.56
C LYS A 23 18.07 -14.55 26.97
N LEU A 24 17.91 -13.41 26.30
CA LEU A 24 19.03 -12.70 25.71
C LEU A 24 19.80 -11.88 26.77
N PRO A 25 21.14 -11.85 26.68
CA PRO A 25 21.96 -10.91 27.45
C PRO A 25 21.44 -9.47 27.35
N PRO A 26 21.50 -8.66 28.43
CA PRO A 26 21.01 -7.27 28.43
C PRO A 26 21.56 -6.41 27.29
N GLU A 27 22.81 -6.63 26.89
CA GLU A 27 23.51 -5.89 25.84
C GLU A 27 22.91 -6.15 24.46
N LEU A 28 22.53 -7.41 24.17
CA LEU A 28 21.87 -7.79 22.91
C LEU A 28 20.42 -7.33 22.88
N ARG A 29 19.72 -7.34 24.01
CA ARG A 29 18.37 -6.74 24.11
C ARG A 29 18.42 -5.26 23.80
N LEU A 30 19.39 -4.52 24.36
CA LEU A 30 19.60 -3.10 24.07
C LEU A 30 20.00 -2.84 22.61
N LEU A 31 20.79 -3.73 22.01
CA LEU A 31 21.14 -3.64 20.60
C LEU A 31 19.92 -3.83 19.69
N ILE A 32 19.10 -4.86 19.95
CA ILE A 32 17.83 -5.07 19.22
C ILE A 32 16.90 -3.90 19.46
N TYR A 33 16.74 -3.44 20.70
CA TYR A 33 15.93 -2.26 21.02
C TYR A 33 16.42 -1.03 20.27
N ARG A 34 17.74 -0.76 20.24
CA ARG A 34 18.32 0.36 19.49
C ARG A 34 18.12 0.23 17.98
N TYR A 35 18.32 -0.95 17.39
CA TYR A 35 18.04 -1.16 15.97
C TYR A 35 16.55 -1.03 15.66
N SER A 36 15.68 -1.49 16.56
CA SER A 36 14.23 -1.39 16.48
C SER A 36 13.68 -0.02 16.90
N LEU A 37 14.45 0.89 17.51
CA LEU A 37 13.97 2.23 17.91
C LEU A 37 14.67 3.37 17.20
N CYS A 38 15.93 3.21 16.81
CA CYS A 38 16.70 4.23 16.10
C CYS A 38 16.19 4.42 14.66
N GLY A 39 15.55 3.40 14.08
CA GLY A 39 14.75 3.56 12.86
C GLY A 39 13.34 4.10 13.10
N TYR A 40 12.85 4.09 14.35
CA TYR A 40 11.50 4.53 14.68
C TYR A 40 11.42 6.01 15.02
N SER A 41 12.43 6.67 15.61
CA SER A 41 12.25 8.08 16.03
C SER A 41 12.04 9.06 14.87
N GLU A 42 12.66 8.84 13.71
CA GLU A 42 12.34 9.61 12.48
C GLU A 42 11.06 9.11 11.79
N ALA A 43 10.75 7.82 11.96
CA ALA A 43 9.48 7.27 11.50
C ALA A 43 8.32 7.58 12.46
N VAL A 44 8.55 8.17 13.64
CA VAL A 44 7.51 8.43 14.65
C VAL A 44 6.62 9.57 14.18
N ASP A 45 7.20 10.65 13.65
CA ASP A 45 6.40 11.71 13.03
C ASP A 45 5.68 11.20 11.77
N SER A 46 6.31 10.35 10.96
CA SER A 46 5.68 9.68 9.82
C SER A 46 4.58 8.68 10.25
N LEU A 47 4.74 8.03 11.40
CA LEU A 47 3.76 7.16 12.07
C LEU A 47 2.59 7.96 12.64
N TYR A 48 2.81 9.23 12.98
CA TYR A 48 1.74 10.14 13.40
C TYR A 48 1.00 10.80 12.23
N HIS A 49 1.64 10.91 11.06
CA HIS A 49 0.98 11.45 9.86
C HIS A 49 0.24 10.40 9.02
N ASN A 50 0.29 9.11 9.41
CA ASN A 50 -0.50 8.02 8.80
C ASN A 50 -0.47 8.03 7.25
N THR A 51 0.63 8.54 6.68
CA THR A 51 0.80 8.83 5.26
C THR A 51 1.98 8.02 4.77
N PHE A 52 1.77 7.21 3.74
CA PHE A 52 2.80 6.36 3.17
C PHE A 52 2.96 6.64 1.67
N ASP A 53 4.19 6.82 1.20
CA ASP A 53 4.54 7.02 -0.21
C ASP A 53 5.53 5.93 -0.67
N PHE A 54 5.04 4.96 -1.47
CA PHE A 54 5.83 3.86 -2.01
C PHE A 54 6.16 4.08 -3.49
N ARG A 55 7.30 4.71 -3.74
CA ARG A 55 7.84 4.88 -5.11
C ARG A 55 8.45 3.62 -5.69
N ASP A 56 8.96 2.74 -4.82
CA ASP A 56 9.41 1.41 -5.22
C ASP A 56 8.29 0.40 -4.94
N PRO A 57 7.68 -0.20 -5.98
CA PRO A 57 6.67 -1.24 -5.82
C PRO A 57 7.12 -2.34 -4.86
N LYS A 58 8.40 -2.72 -4.88
CA LYS A 58 8.98 -3.78 -4.02
C LYS A 58 8.83 -3.48 -2.53
N GLN A 59 8.80 -2.20 -2.14
CA GLN A 59 8.60 -1.81 -0.74
C GLN A 59 7.14 -1.96 -0.33
N PHE A 60 6.21 -1.66 -1.23
CA PHE A 60 4.80 -1.81 -0.99
C PHE A 60 4.39 -3.28 -0.78
N PHE A 61 4.99 -4.23 -1.52
CA PHE A 61 4.79 -5.67 -1.26
C PHE A 61 5.19 -6.11 0.15
N LYS A 62 6.09 -5.37 0.81
CA LYS A 62 6.50 -5.67 2.18
C LYS A 62 5.52 -5.12 3.20
N LEU A 63 4.58 -4.26 2.80
CA LEU A 63 3.65 -3.60 3.72
C LEU A 63 2.87 -4.60 4.61
N PRO A 64 2.29 -5.71 4.08
CA PRO A 64 1.62 -6.71 4.92
C PRO A 64 2.54 -7.48 5.85
N LEU A 65 3.85 -7.49 5.57
CA LEU A 65 4.85 -8.12 6.43
C LEU A 65 5.39 -7.17 7.50
N LEU A 66 5.32 -5.86 7.26
CA LEU A 66 5.89 -4.83 8.12
C LEU A 66 4.87 -4.20 9.07
N ILE A 67 3.59 -4.17 8.67
CA ILE A 67 2.52 -3.53 9.44
C ILE A 67 1.55 -4.61 9.94
N LEU A 68 1.29 -4.60 11.25
CA LEU A 68 0.28 -5.47 11.85
C LEU A 68 -1.11 -5.14 11.26
N PRO A 69 -1.98 -6.14 11.00
CA PRO A 69 -3.29 -5.90 10.40
C PRO A 69 -4.11 -4.80 11.08
N GLN A 70 -4.05 -4.69 12.41
CA GLN A 70 -4.78 -3.68 13.18
C GLN A 70 -4.32 -2.24 12.86
N ARG A 71 -3.08 -2.08 12.39
CA ARG A 71 -2.49 -0.78 12.06
C ARG A 71 -2.78 -0.33 10.63
N PHE A 72 -3.29 -1.20 9.76
CA PHE A 72 -3.75 -0.77 8.43
C PHE A 72 -4.88 0.25 8.53
N HIS A 73 -5.73 0.13 9.53
CA HIS A 73 -6.81 1.08 9.76
C HIS A 73 -6.33 2.44 10.28
N ALA A 74 -5.06 2.56 10.69
CA ALA A 74 -4.49 3.86 11.04
C ALA A 74 -4.04 4.62 9.79
N ILE A 75 -3.77 3.95 8.66
CA ILE A 75 -3.31 4.60 7.43
C ILE A 75 -4.43 5.47 6.86
N GLN A 76 -4.15 6.77 6.72
CA GLN A 76 -5.08 7.78 6.21
C GLN A 76 -4.76 8.19 4.78
N SER A 77 -3.47 8.20 4.41
CA SER A 77 -3.04 8.53 3.05
C SER A 77 -2.07 7.49 2.54
N LEU A 78 -2.34 6.97 1.35
CA LEU A 78 -1.52 5.97 0.69
C LEU A 78 -1.22 6.41 -0.73
N GLN A 79 0.06 6.54 -1.05
CA GLN A 79 0.54 6.77 -2.39
C GLN A 79 1.44 5.61 -2.81
N PHE A 80 1.28 5.13 -4.03
CA PHE A 80 2.25 4.20 -4.61
C PHE A 80 2.29 4.25 -6.14
N ASP A 81 3.44 3.87 -6.67
CA ASP A 81 3.65 3.70 -8.10
C ASP A 81 3.27 2.27 -8.53
N TYR A 82 2.32 2.15 -9.45
CA TYR A 82 1.88 0.91 -10.08
C TYR A 82 2.65 0.70 -11.39
N CYS A 83 3.71 -0.10 -11.35
CA CYS A 83 4.51 -0.39 -12.52
C CYS A 83 3.93 -1.55 -13.33
N MET A 84 3.66 -1.32 -14.62
CA MET A 84 3.44 -2.40 -15.60
C MET A 84 4.71 -2.54 -16.44
N GLY A 85 5.40 -3.67 -16.27
CA GLY A 85 6.60 -3.97 -17.03
C GLY A 85 7.25 -5.28 -16.61
N ASP A 86 8.27 -5.67 -17.38
CA ASP A 86 8.89 -7.00 -17.50
C ASP A 86 9.54 -7.55 -16.21
N GLY A 87 9.49 -6.80 -15.10
CA GLY A 87 10.09 -7.18 -13.82
C GLY A 87 9.30 -8.22 -13.01
N PHE A 88 8.11 -8.60 -13.46
CA PHE A 88 7.24 -9.60 -12.83
C PHE A 88 6.99 -10.79 -13.75
N ASP A 89 8.02 -11.37 -14.38
CA ASP A 89 7.91 -12.60 -15.18
C ASP A 89 6.76 -12.60 -16.23
N GLY A 90 6.38 -11.42 -16.74
CA GLY A 90 5.24 -11.25 -17.66
C GLY A 90 3.86 -11.36 -17.02
N GLN A 91 3.74 -11.42 -15.69
CA GLN A 91 2.48 -11.26 -14.97
C GLN A 91 2.12 -9.77 -14.90
N TRP A 92 1.09 -9.42 -15.67
CA TRP A 92 0.44 -8.11 -15.66
C TRP A 92 -0.46 -7.90 -14.44
N ASP A 93 -0.72 -8.99 -13.70
CA ASP A 93 -1.53 -9.02 -12.50
C ASP A 93 -0.64 -8.98 -11.27
N TRP A 94 -1.00 -8.14 -10.29
CA TRP A 94 -0.34 -8.17 -9.00
C TRP A 94 -0.55 -9.56 -8.37
N PRO A 95 0.48 -10.18 -7.79
CA PRO A 95 0.43 -11.55 -7.28
C PRO A 95 -0.51 -11.75 -6.08
N PHE A 96 -1.22 -10.71 -5.62
CA PHE A 96 -2.17 -10.77 -4.51
C PHE A 96 -3.34 -9.82 -4.75
N ASN A 97 -4.42 -10.02 -4.01
CA ASN A 97 -5.62 -9.16 -4.02
C ASN A 97 -5.32 -7.77 -3.43
N LEU A 98 -4.48 -7.00 -4.13
CA LEU A 98 -4.04 -5.68 -3.72
C LEU A 98 -5.22 -4.77 -3.43
N TRP A 99 -6.15 -4.70 -4.37
CA TRP A 99 -7.27 -3.80 -4.26
C TRP A 99 -8.21 -4.19 -3.11
N ASP A 100 -8.40 -5.48 -2.82
CA ASP A 100 -9.14 -5.94 -1.64
C ASP A 100 -8.44 -5.50 -0.34
N LEU A 101 -7.11 -5.60 -0.27
CA LEU A 101 -6.35 -5.13 0.88
C LEU A 101 -6.54 -3.62 1.07
N VAL A 102 -6.40 -2.82 0.02
CA VAL A 102 -6.58 -1.37 0.07
C VAL A 102 -8.03 -1.02 0.45
N ALA A 103 -9.01 -1.70 -0.14
CA ALA A 103 -10.42 -1.52 0.20
C ALA A 103 -10.75 -1.89 1.65
N SER A 104 -10.02 -2.85 2.25
CA SER A 104 -10.18 -3.21 3.66
C SER A 104 -9.66 -2.15 4.64
N MET A 105 -8.87 -1.16 4.18
CA MET A 105 -8.29 -0.11 5.02
C MET A 105 -9.34 0.95 5.39
N LYS A 106 -10.17 0.66 6.40
CA LYS A 106 -11.25 1.57 6.86
C LYS A 106 -10.84 2.99 7.23
N GLY A 107 -9.57 3.23 7.58
CA GLY A 107 -9.08 4.57 7.91
C GLY A 107 -8.52 5.33 6.72
N LEU A 108 -8.46 4.72 5.53
CA LEU A 108 -7.90 5.33 4.34
C LEU A 108 -8.84 6.42 3.84
N GLU A 109 -8.35 7.66 3.88
CA GLU A 109 -9.06 8.85 3.42
C GLU A 109 -8.64 9.23 2.01
N GLN A 110 -7.35 9.03 1.68
CA GLN A 110 -6.77 9.40 0.39
C GLN A 110 -5.93 8.26 -0.19
N LEU A 111 -6.18 7.92 -1.45
CA LEU A 111 -5.39 6.98 -2.21
C LEU A 111 -4.87 7.64 -3.48
N ARG A 112 -3.57 7.60 -3.73
CA ARG A 112 -2.95 8.12 -4.95
C ARG A 112 -2.16 7.03 -5.65
N VAL A 113 -2.65 6.58 -6.80
CA VAL A 113 -2.03 5.54 -7.61
C VAL A 113 -1.45 6.16 -8.86
N ARG A 114 -0.15 5.99 -9.07
CA ARG A 114 0.52 6.44 -10.30
C ARG A 114 0.89 5.26 -11.16
N TYR A 115 0.31 5.18 -12.35
CA TYR A 115 0.68 4.13 -13.30
C TYR A 115 2.00 4.49 -13.98
N LEU A 116 2.95 3.56 -13.97
CA LEU A 116 4.23 3.66 -14.68
C LEU A 116 4.27 2.56 -15.73
N VAL A 117 4.41 2.94 -17.00
CA VAL A 117 4.38 2.01 -18.14
C VAL A 117 5.57 2.28 -19.03
N GLY A 118 6.26 1.21 -19.44
CA GLY A 118 7.32 1.30 -20.44
C GLY A 118 6.80 1.85 -21.78
N LYS A 119 7.65 2.57 -22.51
CA LYS A 119 7.26 3.17 -23.80
C LYS A 119 6.87 2.13 -24.85
N ASP A 120 7.53 0.99 -24.81
CA ASP A 120 7.24 -0.22 -25.59
C ASP A 120 5.83 -0.78 -25.34
N HIS A 121 5.27 -0.54 -24.16
CA HIS A 121 3.93 -1.00 -23.76
C HIS A 121 2.84 0.08 -23.91
N GLN A 122 3.17 1.25 -24.47
CA GLN A 122 2.24 2.37 -24.63
C GLN A 122 1.01 2.00 -25.48
N SER A 123 1.22 1.29 -26.58
CA SER A 123 0.12 0.87 -27.48
C SER A 123 -0.83 -0.12 -26.79
N TYR A 124 -0.30 -1.00 -25.95
CA TYR A 124 -1.09 -1.92 -25.12
C TYR A 124 -1.91 -1.15 -24.09
N TRP A 125 -1.30 -0.19 -23.40
CA TRP A 125 -2.02 0.66 -22.46
C TRP A 125 -3.21 1.36 -23.11
N PHE A 126 -3.01 2.04 -24.25
CA PHE A 126 -4.12 2.73 -24.92
C PHE A 126 -5.24 1.79 -25.36
N ARG A 127 -4.90 0.55 -25.75
CA ARG A 127 -5.89 -0.45 -26.14
C ARG A 127 -6.67 -1.03 -24.96
N PHE A 128 -6.04 -1.14 -23.78
CA PHE A 128 -6.58 -1.87 -22.63
C PHE A 128 -6.71 -1.02 -21.37
N GLN A 129 -6.70 0.31 -21.49
CA GLN A 129 -6.74 1.24 -20.36
C GLN A 129 -7.88 0.91 -19.39
N ASP A 130 -9.10 0.76 -19.91
CA ASP A 130 -10.27 0.46 -19.09
C ASP A 130 -10.14 -0.87 -18.35
N HIS A 131 -9.53 -1.87 -18.99
CA HIS A 131 -9.28 -3.18 -18.37
C HIS A 131 -8.33 -3.08 -17.17
N TYR A 132 -7.28 -2.25 -17.26
CA TYR A 132 -6.33 -2.06 -16.15
C TYR A 132 -6.90 -1.23 -14.99
N LEU A 133 -7.86 -0.35 -15.27
CA LEU A 133 -8.51 0.47 -14.24
C LEU A 133 -9.68 -0.27 -13.59
N GLN A 134 -10.27 -1.27 -14.25
CA GLN A 134 -11.46 -1.98 -13.79
C GLN A 134 -11.31 -2.58 -12.38
N PRO A 135 -10.22 -3.28 -12.01
CA PRO A 135 -10.09 -3.86 -10.67
C PRO A 135 -10.12 -2.82 -9.55
N LEU A 136 -9.51 -1.65 -9.79
CA LEU A 136 -9.53 -0.53 -8.84
C LEU A 136 -10.95 0.04 -8.68
N ILE A 137 -11.72 0.09 -9.75
CA ILE A 137 -13.13 0.54 -9.72
C ILE A 137 -14.00 -0.48 -8.99
N GLU A 138 -13.81 -1.77 -9.25
CA GLU A 138 -14.55 -2.88 -8.65
C GLU A 138 -14.26 -3.09 -7.18
N ALA A 139 -13.08 -2.69 -6.69
CA ALA A 139 -12.69 -2.86 -5.30
C ALA A 139 -13.48 -2.00 -4.29
N GLU A 140 -14.35 -1.11 -4.75
CA GLU A 140 -15.23 -0.30 -3.88
C GLU A 140 -14.46 0.47 -2.78
N ILE A 141 -13.26 0.97 -3.11
CA ILE A 141 -12.45 1.77 -2.20
C ILE A 141 -13.23 3.02 -1.79
N ALA A 142 -13.42 3.21 -0.48
CA ALA A 142 -14.18 4.31 0.09
C ALA A 142 -13.41 5.64 0.13
N ALA A 143 -12.07 5.59 0.06
CA ALA A 143 -11.18 6.75 0.06
C ALA A 143 -11.37 7.64 -1.18
N ASP A 144 -10.90 8.89 -1.11
CA ASP A 144 -10.72 9.72 -2.30
C ASP A 144 -9.55 9.17 -3.12
N VAL A 145 -9.84 8.69 -4.33
CA VAL A 145 -8.87 8.02 -5.20
C VAL A 145 -8.41 8.96 -6.30
N GLU A 146 -7.12 9.30 -6.33
CA GLU A 146 -6.46 9.93 -7.46
C GLU A 146 -5.67 8.89 -8.27
N ILE A 147 -6.00 8.79 -9.56
CA ILE A 147 -5.30 7.97 -10.53
C ILE A 147 -4.50 8.89 -11.45
N ILE A 148 -3.19 8.70 -11.49
CA ILE A 148 -2.32 9.38 -12.45
C ILE A 148 -2.02 8.41 -13.59
N LEU A 149 -2.43 8.77 -14.79
CA LEU A 149 -2.20 7.98 -16.00
C LEU A 149 -0.72 8.04 -16.42
N PRO A 150 -0.20 7.04 -17.14
CA PRO A 150 1.23 6.95 -17.46
C PRO A 150 1.67 7.89 -18.59
N PHE A 151 0.77 8.35 -19.47
CA PHE A 151 1.12 9.13 -20.66
C PHE A 151 0.32 10.42 -20.77
N ALA A 152 0.94 11.46 -21.32
CA ALA A 152 0.30 12.75 -21.55
C ALA A 152 -0.79 12.68 -22.64
N ALA A 153 -0.68 11.71 -23.55
CA ALA A 153 -1.64 11.47 -24.62
C ALA A 153 -2.83 10.58 -24.19
N CYS A 154 -2.92 10.19 -22.91
CA CYS A 154 -4.05 9.39 -22.44
C CYS A 154 -5.38 10.14 -22.56
N GLU A 155 -6.43 9.43 -22.94
CA GLU A 155 -7.79 9.93 -22.82
C GLU A 155 -8.29 9.76 -21.38
N ARG A 156 -9.13 10.70 -20.94
CA ARG A 156 -9.72 10.63 -19.61
C ARG A 156 -10.69 9.45 -19.53
N ALA A 157 -10.34 8.42 -18.75
CA ALA A 157 -11.21 7.26 -18.57
C ALA A 157 -12.55 7.66 -17.93
N ARG A 158 -13.62 6.96 -18.29
CA ARG A 158 -14.95 7.22 -17.74
C ARG A 158 -15.14 6.43 -16.46
N ILE A 159 -14.73 7.00 -15.34
CA ILE A 159 -15.00 6.41 -14.02
C ILE A 159 -16.32 6.98 -13.51
N GLY A 160 -17.33 6.12 -13.36
CA GLY A 160 -18.68 6.50 -12.93
C GLY A 160 -18.82 6.83 -11.43
N LYS A 161 -17.72 6.83 -10.68
CA LYS A 161 -17.70 7.02 -9.22
C LYS A 161 -17.18 8.42 -8.87
N SER A 162 -17.88 9.10 -7.95
CA SER A 162 -17.58 10.48 -7.58
C SER A 162 -16.29 10.66 -6.76
N ASN A 163 -15.84 9.63 -6.05
CA ASN A 163 -14.61 9.65 -5.27
C ASN A 163 -13.35 9.39 -6.11
N PHE A 164 -13.47 9.28 -7.43
CA PHE A 164 -12.35 9.02 -8.33
C PHE A 164 -11.98 10.26 -9.13
N ARG A 165 -10.70 10.63 -9.10
CA ARG A 165 -10.10 11.69 -9.90
C ARG A 165 -9.04 11.11 -10.80
N ILE A 166 -9.20 11.31 -12.11
CA ILE A 166 -8.14 11.01 -13.08
C ILE A 166 -7.35 12.27 -13.38
N THR A 167 -6.04 12.14 -13.27
CA THR A 167 -5.03 13.14 -13.62
C THR A 167 -4.21 12.61 -14.81
N ILE A 168 -4.25 13.34 -15.92
CA ILE A 168 -3.37 13.10 -17.08
C ILE A 168 -2.09 13.90 -16.81
N PRO A 169 -0.90 13.30 -16.86
CA PRO A 169 0.32 14.02 -16.58
C PRO A 169 0.68 14.97 -17.73
N GLU A 170 1.40 16.05 -17.44
CA GLU A 170 1.86 17.00 -18.47
C GLU A 170 2.93 16.40 -19.40
N MET A 171 3.70 15.45 -18.87
CA MET A 171 4.72 14.71 -19.57
C MET A 171 4.54 13.22 -19.29
N ASP A 172 4.95 12.37 -20.22
CA ASP A 172 4.90 10.93 -20.03
C ASP A 172 5.69 10.52 -18.78
N GLY A 173 5.01 9.79 -17.89
CA GLY A 173 5.57 9.23 -16.66
C GLY A 173 6.34 7.95 -16.97
N TYR A 174 7.48 8.06 -17.65
CA TYR A 174 8.37 6.92 -17.80
C TYR A 174 9.09 6.65 -16.48
N ARG A 175 9.20 5.38 -16.14
CA ARG A 175 10.17 4.96 -15.13
C ARG A 175 11.55 5.23 -15.74
N MET A 176 12.20 6.32 -15.35
CA MET A 176 13.61 6.59 -15.64
C MET A 176 14.46 5.56 -14.87
N VAL A 177 14.42 4.30 -15.26
CA VAL A 177 15.24 3.24 -14.64
C VAL A 177 16.70 3.35 -15.09
N GLU A 178 17.01 4.19 -16.09
CA GLU A 178 18.21 4.03 -16.89
C GLU A 178 19.32 5.09 -16.68
N ALA A 179 19.29 5.90 -15.62
CA ALA A 179 20.37 6.86 -15.38
C ALA A 179 21.35 6.50 -14.23
N GLU A 180 21.05 5.49 -13.40
CA GLU A 180 21.87 5.17 -12.21
C GLU A 180 22.47 3.75 -12.19
N ARG A 181 22.44 3.01 -13.31
CA ARG A 181 23.04 1.66 -13.38
C ARG A 181 24.47 1.60 -13.94
N ASP A 182 25.07 2.74 -14.29
CA ASP A 182 26.43 2.82 -14.85
C ASP A 182 27.44 3.59 -13.95
N VAL A 183 27.23 3.63 -12.62
CA VAL A 183 28.22 4.17 -11.65
C VAL A 183 28.63 3.12 -10.63
#